data_AF-F4PDQ5-F1
#
_entry.id   AF-F4PDQ5-F1
#
_cell.length_a   1.000
_cell.length_b   1.000
_cell.length_c   1.000
_cell.angle_alpha   90.00
_cell.angle_beta   90.00
_cell.angle_gamma   90.00
#
_symmetry.space_group_name_H-M   'P 1'
#
loop_
_entity.id
_entity.type
_entity.pdbx_description
1 polymer ?
#
loop_
_entity_poly.entity_id
_entity_poly.type
_entity_poly.pdbx_seq_one_letter_code
_entity_poly.pdbx_strand_id
1 'polypeptide(L)'
;IQLHEYGHGVSTRLTGGSLAPLCMSGHETRGMSKGWSDIFAIIVTAKESDKADTPVILGAYVINKLKGIRSHPYTTDMKINPLTYGDLKTRTELHEAGEVWAAMLWEVYWNLVTKSGFSTNLYDAKGKAGNIVAMQNVMGGLMHQPCSPSLVNARDAIIASDAAYYNGANKCEIWKGFAKRGLGVNA
;
A
#
# COMPACT_ATOMS: atom_id res chain seq x y z
N ILE A 1 8.68 -3.57 -12.26
CA ILE A 1 7.57 -3.22 -13.19
C ILE A 1 6.63 -4.41 -13.38
N GLN A 2 7.13 -5.61 -13.64
CA GLN A 2 6.31 -6.82 -13.80
C GLN A 2 5.36 -7.06 -12.60
N LEU A 3 5.86 -6.92 -11.37
CA LEU A 3 5.04 -7.03 -10.15
C LEU A 3 3.95 -5.95 -10.05
N HIS A 4 4.23 -4.73 -10.56
CA HIS A 4 3.24 -3.66 -10.62
C HIS A 4 2.08 -4.04 -11.56
N GLU A 5 2.40 -4.52 -12.76
CA GLU A 5 1.37 -4.96 -13.70
C GLU A 5 0.56 -6.15 -13.16
N TYR A 6 1.20 -7.07 -12.44
CA TYR A 6 0.49 -8.14 -11.74
C TYR A 6 -0.45 -7.59 -10.65
N GLY A 7 -0.02 -6.56 -9.91
CA GLY A 7 -0.81 -5.86 -8.91
C GLY A 7 -2.10 -5.24 -9.47
N HIS A 8 -2.14 -4.86 -10.75
CA HIS A 8 -3.38 -4.43 -11.40
C HIS A 8 -4.38 -5.57 -11.50
N GLY A 9 -3.93 -6.76 -11.90
CA GLY A 9 -4.75 -7.97 -11.95
C GLY A 9 -5.31 -8.34 -10.58
N VAL A 10 -4.46 -8.31 -9.55
CA VAL A 10 -4.85 -8.60 -8.16
C VAL A 10 -5.90 -7.60 -7.66
N SER A 11 -5.61 -6.30 -7.73
CA SER A 11 -6.51 -5.27 -7.20
C SER A 11 -7.86 -5.24 -7.93
N THR A 12 -7.87 -5.42 -9.26
CA THR A 12 -9.10 -5.44 -10.06
C THR A 12 -9.96 -6.68 -9.80
N ARG A 13 -9.35 -7.84 -9.52
CA ARG A 13 -10.10 -9.09 -9.28
C ARG A 13 -10.61 -9.24 -7.86
N LEU A 14 -9.90 -8.70 -6.87
CA LEU A 14 -10.30 -8.81 -5.46
C LEU A 14 -11.35 -7.75 -5.10
N THR A 15 -11.22 -6.52 -5.60
CA THR A 15 -12.14 -5.41 -5.28
C THR A 15 -13.54 -5.70 -5.80
N GLY A 16 -14.54 -5.73 -4.90
CA GLY A 16 -15.93 -6.04 -5.25
C GLY A 16 -16.18 -7.49 -5.66
N GLY A 17 -15.16 -8.37 -5.58
CA GLY A 17 -15.25 -9.78 -5.94
C GLY A 17 -14.94 -10.10 -7.41
N SER A 18 -14.61 -11.36 -7.67
CA SER A 18 -14.03 -11.83 -8.94
C SER A 18 -14.93 -11.66 -10.18
N LEU A 19 -16.24 -11.47 -9.97
CA LEU A 19 -17.24 -11.26 -11.02
C LEU A 19 -17.55 -9.77 -11.28
N ALA A 20 -16.90 -8.84 -10.58
CA ALA A 20 -17.15 -7.40 -10.68
C ALA A 20 -15.92 -6.62 -11.20
N PRO A 21 -15.47 -6.85 -12.45
CA PRO A 21 -14.20 -6.29 -12.95
C PRO A 21 -14.19 -4.76 -13.10
N LEU A 22 -15.35 -4.10 -12.98
CA LEU A 22 -15.48 -2.65 -13.15
C LEU A 22 -15.35 -1.86 -11.84
N CYS A 23 -15.12 -2.52 -10.70
CA CYS A 23 -15.04 -1.85 -9.40
C CYS A 23 -13.82 -0.95 -9.21
N MET A 24 -12.88 -0.96 -10.17
CA MET A 24 -11.65 -0.15 -10.18
C MET A 24 -11.57 0.74 -11.43
N SER A 25 -12.72 1.12 -12.01
CA SER A 25 -12.82 1.85 -13.28
C SER A 25 -12.92 3.37 -13.13
N GLY A 26 -13.38 3.87 -11.97
CA GLY A 26 -13.48 5.29 -11.66
C GLY A 26 -12.11 5.95 -11.47
N HIS A 27 -12.03 7.27 -11.66
CA HIS A 27 -10.75 7.99 -11.65
C HIS A 27 -9.95 7.79 -10.34
N GLU A 28 -10.58 8.02 -9.17
CA GLU A 28 -9.95 7.80 -7.86
C GLU A 28 -9.49 6.34 -7.70
N THR A 29 -10.36 5.39 -8.03
CA THR A 29 -10.08 3.95 -7.89
C THR A 29 -8.96 3.48 -8.83
N ARG A 30 -8.84 4.06 -10.02
CA ARG A 30 -7.72 3.80 -10.94
C ARG A 30 -6.42 4.38 -10.40
N GLY A 31 -6.47 5.54 -9.76
CA GLY A 31 -5.32 6.11 -9.05
C GLY A 31 -4.87 5.21 -7.90
N MET A 32 -5.81 4.75 -7.08
CA MET A 32 -5.53 3.77 -6.03
C MET A 32 -5.00 2.45 -6.61
N SER A 33 -5.49 1.99 -7.77
CA SER A 33 -4.94 0.82 -8.48
C SER A 33 -3.45 0.94 -8.74
N LYS A 34 -2.97 2.14 -9.12
CA LYS A 34 -1.53 2.39 -9.26
C LYS A 34 -0.78 2.27 -7.93
N GLY A 35 -1.37 2.76 -6.84
CA GLY A 35 -0.80 2.62 -5.50
C GLY A 35 -0.77 1.17 -4.99
N TRP A 36 -1.84 0.40 -5.20
CA TRP A 36 -1.87 -1.05 -4.87
C TRP A 36 -0.82 -1.85 -5.64
N SER A 37 -0.62 -1.52 -6.91
CA SER A 37 0.40 -2.14 -7.73
C SER A 37 1.81 -1.81 -7.27
N ASP A 38 2.07 -0.55 -6.88
CA ASP A 38 3.35 -0.14 -6.31
C ASP A 38 3.63 -0.80 -4.96
N ILE A 39 2.68 -0.76 -4.02
CA ILE A 39 2.87 -1.37 -2.68
C ILE A 39 3.12 -2.87 -2.79
N PHE A 40 2.39 -3.57 -3.66
CA PHE A 40 2.60 -4.99 -3.89
C PHE A 40 4.03 -5.27 -4.38
N ALA A 41 4.50 -4.49 -5.36
CA ALA A 41 5.85 -4.64 -5.88
C ALA A 41 6.91 -4.38 -4.80
N ILE A 42 6.79 -3.30 -4.02
CA ILE A 42 7.82 -2.93 -3.04
C ILE A 42 7.83 -3.85 -1.81
N ILE A 43 6.68 -4.40 -1.38
CA ILE A 43 6.67 -5.42 -0.30
C ILE A 43 7.39 -6.69 -0.75
N VAL A 44 7.13 -7.17 -1.97
CA VAL A 44 7.74 -8.39 -2.50
C VAL A 44 9.26 -8.24 -2.69
N THR A 45 9.73 -7.04 -3.01
CA THR A 45 11.17 -6.78 -3.21
C THR A 45 11.89 -6.23 -1.98
N ALA A 46 11.19 -6.01 -0.87
CA ALA A 46 11.80 -5.55 0.38
C ALA A 46 12.79 -6.57 0.92
N LYS A 47 13.85 -6.09 1.56
CA LYS A 47 14.93 -6.92 2.11
C LYS A 47 15.01 -6.78 3.62
N GLU A 48 15.51 -7.81 4.28
CA GLU A 48 15.76 -7.79 5.72
C GLU A 48 16.75 -6.67 6.14
N SER A 49 17.65 -6.28 5.23
CA SER A 49 18.59 -5.17 5.44
C SER A 49 17.97 -3.78 5.36
N ASP A 50 16.77 -3.67 4.79
CA ASP A 50 16.11 -2.38 4.62
C ASP A 50 15.63 -1.85 5.98
N LYS A 51 15.55 -0.53 6.09
CA LYS A 51 15.01 0.18 7.26
C LYS A 51 13.79 0.99 6.87
N ALA A 52 13.02 1.43 7.86
CA ALA A 52 11.84 2.26 7.65
C ALA A 52 12.11 3.52 6.80
N ASP A 53 13.27 4.13 6.94
CA ASP A 53 13.68 5.33 6.21
C ASP A 53 14.43 5.03 4.90
N THR A 54 14.70 3.77 4.58
CA THR A 54 15.41 3.38 3.35
C THR A 54 14.59 3.79 2.11
N PRO A 55 15.14 4.66 1.23
CA PRO A 55 14.43 5.08 0.03
C PRO A 55 14.31 3.95 -1.00
N VAL A 56 13.09 3.63 -1.41
CA VAL A 56 12.80 2.67 -2.49
C VAL A 56 12.45 3.42 -3.76
N ILE A 57 13.21 3.16 -4.83
CA ILE A 57 13.07 3.83 -6.13
C ILE A 57 12.54 2.84 -7.16
N LEU A 58 11.32 3.08 -7.65
CA LEU A 58 10.70 2.23 -8.67
C LEU A 58 11.19 2.55 -10.08
N GLY A 59 11.46 1.49 -10.85
CA GLY A 59 11.71 1.57 -12.28
C GLY A 59 13.08 2.09 -12.69
N ALA A 60 13.95 2.49 -11.75
CA ALA A 60 15.23 3.14 -12.05
C ALA A 60 16.09 2.36 -13.06
N TYR A 61 16.20 1.04 -12.87
CA TYR A 61 16.96 0.17 -13.76
C TYR A 61 16.39 0.16 -15.19
N VAL A 62 15.08 -0.10 -15.34
CA VAL A 62 14.48 -0.30 -16.66
C VAL A 62 14.37 0.96 -17.50
N ILE A 63 14.29 2.14 -16.88
CA ILE A 63 14.27 3.42 -17.60
C ILE A 63 15.64 4.12 -17.60
N ASN A 64 16.68 3.46 -17.07
CA ASN A 64 18.03 4.02 -16.94
C ASN A 64 18.05 5.43 -16.32
N LYS A 65 17.32 5.63 -15.23
CA LYS A 65 17.21 6.92 -14.54
C LYS A 65 17.29 6.70 -13.04
N LEU A 66 18.33 7.23 -12.38
CA LEU A 66 18.57 7.03 -10.95
C LEU A 66 17.39 7.45 -10.06
N LYS A 67 16.60 8.45 -10.48
CA LYS A 67 15.41 8.91 -9.74
C LYS A 67 14.16 8.04 -9.95
N GLY A 68 14.19 7.08 -10.87
CA GLY A 68 13.03 6.25 -11.19
C GLY A 68 11.88 7.00 -11.85
N ILE A 69 10.69 6.39 -11.78
CA ILE A 69 9.47 6.85 -12.45
C ILE A 69 8.50 7.65 -11.57
N ARG A 70 8.68 7.60 -10.25
CA ARG A 70 7.81 8.30 -9.30
C ARG A 70 8.39 9.66 -8.94
N SER A 71 7.54 10.58 -8.48
CA SER A 71 7.99 11.93 -8.10
C SER A 71 8.86 11.92 -6.83
N HIS A 72 8.62 10.98 -5.93
CA HIS A 72 9.38 10.78 -4.70
C HIS A 72 9.70 9.28 -4.50
N PRO A 73 10.84 8.93 -3.88
CA PRO A 73 11.07 7.57 -3.40
C PRO A 73 10.03 7.18 -2.35
N TYR A 74 9.71 5.88 -2.23
CA TYR A 74 8.93 5.40 -1.08
C TYR A 74 9.85 5.25 0.13
N THR A 75 9.52 5.95 1.21
CA THR A 75 10.24 5.94 2.49
C THR A 75 9.33 6.50 3.57
N THR A 76 9.57 6.15 4.82
CA THR A 76 8.87 6.77 5.95
C THR A 76 9.44 8.14 6.35
N ASP A 77 10.56 8.57 5.75
CA ASP A 77 11.10 9.92 5.97
C ASP A 77 10.27 10.98 5.21
N MET A 78 9.49 11.77 5.97
CA MET A 78 8.65 12.84 5.44
C MET A 78 9.43 14.00 4.81
N LYS A 79 10.74 14.11 5.05
CA LYS A 79 11.61 15.08 4.36
C LYS A 79 11.92 14.65 2.93
N ILE A 80 11.97 13.33 2.66
CA ILE A 80 12.23 12.77 1.34
C ILE A 80 10.93 12.55 0.56
N ASN A 81 9.88 12.08 1.24
CA ASN A 81 8.56 11.91 0.64
C ASN A 81 7.49 12.60 1.52
N PRO A 82 7.16 13.86 1.22
CA PRO A 82 6.21 14.66 2.01
C PRO A 82 4.75 14.39 1.66
N LEU A 83 4.43 13.46 0.75
CA LEU A 83 3.07 13.27 0.24
C LEU A 83 2.08 12.85 1.34
N THR A 84 0.91 13.47 1.31
CA THR A 84 -0.22 13.30 2.24
C THR A 84 -1.54 13.17 1.51
N TYR A 85 -2.60 12.80 2.23
CA TYR A 85 -3.96 12.73 1.70
C TYR A 85 -4.42 14.05 1.06
N GLY A 86 -3.99 15.18 1.61
CA GLY A 86 -4.32 16.51 1.08
C GLY A 86 -3.81 16.78 -0.33
N ASP A 87 -2.71 16.13 -0.74
CA ASP A 87 -2.10 16.32 -2.06
C ASP A 87 -2.96 15.76 -3.20
N LEU A 88 -3.90 14.87 -2.91
CA LEU A 88 -4.86 14.35 -3.90
C LEU A 88 -5.79 15.44 -4.46
N LYS A 89 -5.90 16.61 -3.79
CA LYS A 89 -6.65 17.76 -4.31
C LYS A 89 -6.08 18.31 -5.61
N THR A 90 -4.77 18.17 -5.82
CA THR A 90 -4.07 18.72 -6.99
C THR A 90 -3.41 17.65 -7.87
N ARG A 91 -3.19 16.44 -7.35
CA ARG A 91 -2.61 15.32 -8.08
C ARG A 91 -3.70 14.53 -8.81
N THR A 92 -4.11 15.04 -9.97
CA THR A 92 -5.18 14.46 -10.78
C THR A 92 -4.69 13.38 -11.76
N GLU A 93 -3.39 13.17 -11.91
CA GLU A 93 -2.88 12.06 -12.73
C GLU A 93 -2.90 10.75 -11.91
N LEU A 94 -3.24 9.62 -12.54
CA LEU A 94 -3.48 8.36 -11.86
C LEU A 94 -2.27 7.83 -11.10
N HIS A 95 -1.07 7.92 -11.66
CA HIS A 95 0.16 7.49 -11.00
C HIS A 95 0.54 8.45 -9.88
N GLU A 96 0.37 9.75 -10.09
CA GLU A 96 0.59 10.75 -9.04
C GLU A 96 -0.32 10.56 -7.82
N ALA A 97 -1.60 10.22 -8.04
CA ALA A 97 -2.52 9.86 -6.97
C ALA A 97 -2.14 8.51 -6.33
N GLY A 98 -1.73 7.54 -7.14
CA GLY A 98 -1.24 6.24 -6.67
C GLY A 98 -0.02 6.33 -5.76
N GLU A 99 0.89 7.28 -6.03
CA GLU A 99 2.05 7.54 -5.16
C GLU A 99 1.65 7.93 -3.74
N VAL A 100 0.61 8.76 -3.59
CA VAL A 100 0.09 9.14 -2.27
C VAL A 100 -0.44 7.91 -1.53
N TRP A 101 -1.22 7.07 -2.22
CA TRP A 101 -1.80 5.86 -1.63
C TRP A 101 -0.72 4.84 -1.22
N ALA A 102 0.24 4.55 -2.11
CA ALA A 102 1.33 3.64 -1.81
C ALA A 102 2.22 4.15 -0.65
N ALA A 103 2.46 5.47 -0.58
CA ALA A 103 3.22 6.06 0.53
C ALA A 103 2.51 5.84 1.88
N MET A 104 1.19 5.96 1.95
CA MET A 104 0.41 5.64 3.16
C MET A 104 0.53 4.18 3.56
N LEU A 105 0.40 3.27 2.60
CA LEU A 105 0.53 1.83 2.86
C LEU A 105 1.96 1.45 3.27
N TRP A 106 2.98 2.17 2.80
CA TRP A 106 4.36 1.96 3.20
C TRP A 106 4.61 2.33 4.67
N GLU A 107 3.92 3.36 5.20
CA GLU A 107 3.95 3.65 6.64
C GLU A 107 3.34 2.50 7.45
N VAL A 108 2.20 1.95 6.99
CA VAL A 108 1.56 0.80 7.64
C VAL A 108 2.48 -0.41 7.62
N TYR A 109 3.08 -0.71 6.47
CA TYR A 109 4.04 -1.81 6.31
C TYR A 109 5.18 -1.71 7.34
N TRP A 110 5.84 -0.56 7.44
CA TRP A 110 6.97 -0.40 8.35
C TRP A 110 6.57 -0.38 9.82
N ASN A 111 5.39 0.13 10.17
CA ASN A 111 4.90 0.02 11.54
C ASN A 111 4.70 -1.46 11.94
N LEU A 112 4.17 -2.28 11.03
CA LEU A 112 3.99 -3.71 11.26
C LEU A 112 5.34 -4.45 11.33
N VAL A 113 6.27 -4.18 10.42
CA VAL A 113 7.62 -4.75 10.43
C VAL A 113 8.38 -4.35 11.69
N THR A 114 8.28 -3.10 12.13
CA THR A 114 8.93 -2.64 13.37
C THR A 114 8.37 -3.37 14.59
N LYS A 115 7.07 -3.64 14.62
CA LYS A 115 6.42 -4.33 15.74
C LYS A 115 6.74 -5.83 15.78
N SER A 116 6.70 -6.50 14.62
CA SER A 116 6.66 -7.96 14.54
C SER A 116 7.84 -8.58 13.80
N GLY A 117 8.84 -7.78 13.42
CA GLY A 117 10.01 -8.21 12.66
C GLY A 117 9.75 -8.44 11.17
N PHE A 118 10.79 -8.85 10.46
CA PHE A 118 10.77 -9.18 9.04
C PHE A 118 11.01 -10.68 8.84
N SER A 119 10.27 -11.30 7.92
CA SER A 119 10.52 -12.68 7.46
C SER A 119 11.07 -12.68 6.05
N THR A 120 12.17 -13.39 5.83
CA THR A 120 12.71 -13.67 4.49
C THR A 120 11.95 -14.78 3.77
N ASN A 121 11.15 -15.57 4.48
CA ASN A 121 10.29 -16.59 3.89
C ASN A 121 8.90 -16.02 3.56
N LEU A 122 8.72 -15.58 2.31
CA LEU A 122 7.44 -15.08 1.81
C LEU A 122 6.43 -16.19 1.47
N TYR A 123 6.83 -17.46 1.46
CA TYR A 123 5.94 -18.59 1.18
C TYR A 123 5.11 -19.03 2.39
N ASP A 124 5.50 -18.62 3.59
CA ASP A 124 4.71 -18.84 4.80
C ASP A 124 3.66 -17.75 4.98
N ALA A 125 2.52 -17.91 4.31
CA ALA A 125 1.39 -16.99 4.43
C ALA A 125 0.75 -16.96 5.84
N LYS A 126 1.08 -17.92 6.72
CA LYS A 126 0.62 -17.96 8.11
C LYS A 126 1.63 -17.33 9.07
N GLY A 127 2.77 -16.89 8.56
CA GLY A 127 3.80 -16.21 9.32
C GLY A 127 3.26 -14.97 10.03
N LYS A 128 3.77 -14.69 11.23
CA LYS A 128 3.36 -13.55 12.06
C LYS A 128 4.29 -12.35 11.96
N ALA A 129 5.33 -12.44 11.14
CA ALA A 129 6.24 -11.33 10.88
C ALA A 129 5.50 -10.17 10.21
N GLY A 130 5.92 -8.94 10.49
CA GLY A 130 5.20 -7.74 10.11
C GLY A 130 5.01 -7.57 8.60
N ASN A 131 5.97 -8.00 7.78
CA ASN A 131 5.85 -7.96 6.33
C ASN A 131 4.82 -8.97 5.79
N ILE A 132 4.67 -10.14 6.44
CA ILE A 132 3.65 -11.13 6.11
C ILE A 132 2.26 -10.61 6.52
N VAL A 133 2.15 -10.08 7.74
CA VAL A 133 0.92 -9.44 8.25
C VAL A 133 0.49 -8.28 7.35
N ALA A 134 1.43 -7.44 6.92
CA ALA A 134 1.16 -6.32 6.01
C ALA A 134 0.62 -6.82 4.67
N MET A 135 1.24 -7.83 4.05
CA MET A 135 0.75 -8.41 2.80
C MET A 135 -0.65 -9.02 2.97
N GLN A 136 -0.87 -9.79 4.04
CA GLN A 136 -2.18 -10.36 4.37
C GLN A 136 -3.25 -9.26 4.49
N ASN A 137 -2.94 -8.17 5.21
CA ASN A 137 -3.87 -7.07 5.41
C ASN A 137 -4.12 -6.24 4.15
N VAL A 138 -3.13 -6.09 3.26
CA VAL A 138 -3.34 -5.47 1.93
C VAL A 138 -4.27 -6.33 1.07
N MET A 139 -4.06 -7.65 1.03
CA MET A 139 -4.91 -8.58 0.28
C MET A 139 -6.33 -8.65 0.85
N GLY A 140 -6.45 -8.78 2.17
CA GLY A 140 -7.74 -8.78 2.85
C GLY A 140 -8.47 -7.45 2.70
N GLY A 141 -7.76 -6.32 2.74
CA GLY A 141 -8.33 -4.99 2.47
C GLY A 141 -8.95 -4.89 1.07
N LEU A 142 -8.24 -5.39 0.04
CA LEU A 142 -8.79 -5.48 -1.32
C LEU A 142 -10.04 -6.35 -1.42
N MET A 143 -10.12 -7.44 -0.64
CA MET A 143 -11.29 -8.33 -0.60
C MET A 143 -12.46 -7.75 0.20
N HIS A 144 -12.19 -6.94 1.22
CA HIS A 144 -13.21 -6.37 2.11
C HIS A 144 -13.77 -5.04 1.63
N GLN A 145 -13.01 -4.28 0.83
CA GLN A 145 -13.46 -2.97 0.36
C GLN A 145 -14.65 -3.09 -0.61
N PRO A 146 -15.58 -2.11 -0.61
CA PRO A 146 -16.71 -2.12 -1.51
C PRO A 146 -16.28 -1.92 -2.96
N CYS A 147 -17.22 -2.10 -3.89
CA CYS A 147 -17.03 -1.68 -5.27
C CYS A 147 -16.88 -0.15 -5.35
N SER A 148 -15.94 0.33 -6.19
CA SER A 148 -15.59 1.76 -6.30
C SER A 148 -15.28 2.43 -4.96
N PRO A 149 -14.30 1.92 -4.20
CA PRO A 149 -13.99 2.43 -2.87
C PRO A 149 -13.32 3.82 -2.93
N SER A 150 -13.59 4.65 -1.94
CA SER A 150 -12.71 5.79 -1.62
C SER A 150 -11.46 5.33 -0.87
N LEU A 151 -10.45 6.21 -0.71
CA LEU A 151 -9.30 5.93 0.15
C LEU A 151 -9.71 5.61 1.61
N VAL A 152 -10.73 6.28 2.12
CA VAL A 152 -11.27 6.03 3.46
C VAL A 152 -11.86 4.63 3.56
N ASN A 153 -12.63 4.20 2.54
CA ASN A 153 -13.15 2.83 2.50
C ASN A 153 -12.04 1.78 2.45
N ALA A 154 -10.99 2.00 1.66
CA ALA A 154 -9.87 1.08 1.57
C ALA A 154 -9.06 0.99 2.88
N ARG A 155 -8.83 2.12 3.56
CA ARG A 155 -8.24 2.14 4.90
C ARG A 155 -9.04 1.29 5.87
N ASP A 156 -10.35 1.54 5.93
CA ASP A 156 -11.23 0.84 6.86
C ASP A 156 -11.31 -0.65 6.55
N ALA A 157 -11.25 -1.03 5.27
CA ALA A 157 -11.17 -2.42 4.84
C ALA A 157 -9.88 -3.12 5.28
N ILE A 158 -8.74 -2.41 5.28
CA ILE A 158 -7.47 -2.95 5.81
C ILE A 158 -7.56 -3.16 7.33
N ILE A 159 -8.21 -2.26 8.06
CA ILE A 159 -8.47 -2.42 9.50
C ILE A 159 -9.42 -3.61 9.74
N ALA A 160 -10.44 -3.78 8.91
CA ALA A 160 -11.37 -4.91 8.98
C ALA A 160 -10.66 -6.24 8.68
N SER A 161 -9.72 -6.25 7.73
CA SER A 161 -8.85 -7.40 7.49
C SER A 161 -8.05 -7.78 8.73
N ASP A 162 -7.44 -6.82 9.42
CA ASP A 162 -6.69 -7.10 10.65
C ASP A 162 -7.60 -7.63 11.77
N ALA A 163 -8.84 -7.13 11.85
CA ALA A 163 -9.85 -7.67 12.77
C ALA A 163 -10.18 -9.15 12.45
N ALA A 164 -10.32 -9.49 11.17
CA ALA A 164 -10.69 -10.84 10.73
C ALA A 164 -9.56 -11.87 10.88
N TYR A 165 -8.32 -11.51 10.54
CA TYR A 165 -7.19 -12.45 10.52
C TYR A 165 -6.34 -12.42 11.79
N TYR A 166 -6.33 -11.30 12.52
CA TYR A 166 -5.43 -11.08 13.65
C TYR A 166 -6.16 -10.54 14.89
N ASN A 167 -7.50 -10.63 14.94
CA ASN A 167 -8.33 -10.13 16.05
C ASN A 167 -8.07 -8.65 16.38
N GLY A 168 -7.65 -7.86 15.38
CA GLY A 168 -7.39 -6.42 15.53
C GLY A 168 -6.10 -6.11 16.28
N ALA A 169 -5.21 -7.10 16.45
CA ALA A 169 -3.97 -6.96 17.21
C ALA A 169 -3.06 -5.84 16.68
N ASN A 170 -3.20 -5.44 15.41
CA ASN A 170 -2.34 -4.44 14.76
C ASN A 170 -3.06 -3.13 14.40
N LYS A 171 -4.29 -2.95 14.88
CA LYS A 171 -5.11 -1.76 14.60
C LYS A 171 -4.40 -0.45 14.92
N CYS A 172 -3.62 -0.40 16.01
CA CYS A 172 -2.87 0.81 16.40
C CYS A 172 -1.81 1.18 15.37
N GLU A 173 -1.03 0.20 14.91
CA GLU A 173 0.05 0.39 13.92
C GLU A 173 -0.51 0.82 12.56
N ILE A 174 -1.63 0.22 12.16
CA ILE A 174 -2.34 0.57 10.92
C ILE A 174 -2.84 2.01 10.99
N TRP A 175 -3.54 2.39 12.08
CA TRP A 175 -4.02 3.76 12.25
C TRP A 175 -2.90 4.79 12.26
N LYS A 176 -1.81 4.52 12.98
CA LYS A 176 -0.64 5.41 13.03
C LYS A 176 -0.06 5.64 11.63
N GLY A 177 0.02 4.59 10.81
CA GLY A 177 0.55 4.69 9.45
C GLY A 177 -0.29 5.62 8.57
N PHE A 178 -1.60 5.41 8.54
CA PHE A 178 -2.51 6.27 7.78
C PHE A 178 -2.59 7.70 8.32
N ALA A 179 -2.66 7.86 9.64
CA ALA A 179 -2.74 9.17 10.28
C ALA A 179 -1.50 10.03 10.04
N LYS A 180 -0.30 9.41 9.99
CA LYS A 180 0.96 10.12 9.70
C LYS A 180 0.93 10.87 8.37
N ARG A 181 0.17 10.36 7.39
CA ARG A 181 0.00 10.98 6.06
C ARG A 181 -1.40 11.58 5.87
N GLY A 182 -2.11 11.89 6.95
CA GLY A 182 -3.35 12.67 6.90
C GLY A 182 -4.63 11.88 6.62
N LEU A 183 -4.60 10.54 6.56
CA LEU A 183 -5.80 9.69 6.42
C LEU A 183 -6.27 9.13 7.77
N GLY A 184 -6.21 9.95 8.82
CA GLY A 184 -6.63 9.61 10.19
C GLY A 184 -8.16 9.54 10.37
N VAL A 185 -8.61 9.42 11.62
CA VAL A 185 -10.04 9.19 11.97
C VAL A 185 -10.97 10.27 11.40
N ASN A 186 -10.50 11.52 11.28
CA ASN A 186 -11.27 12.69 10.84
C ASN A 186 -10.89 13.16 9.42
N ALA A 187 -10.32 12.25 8.60
CA ALA A 187 -9.95 12.55 7.22
C ALA A 187 -11.16 12.79 6.32
#